data_AF-A0A8X7BCW0-F1
#
_entry.id   AF-A0A8X7BCW0-F1
#
_cell.length_a   1.000
_cell.length_b   1.000
_cell.length_c   1.000
_cell.angle_alpha   90.00
_cell.angle_beta   90.00
_cell.angle_gamma   90.00
#
_symmetry.space_group_name_H-M   'P 1'
#
loop_
_entity.id
_entity.type
_entity.pdbx_description
1 polymer ?
#
loop_
_entity_poly.entity_id
_entity_poly.type
_entity_poly.pdbx_seq_one_letter_code
_entity_poly.pdbx_strand_id
1 'polypeptide(L)'
;MCSKKLDKHLSVKNSPSTISLSNQCSRDRTVYLQTLCVIARGRGRERRIRIILDSASQYSHVSERLIAHLGLIPHRYENVIHSLFGGTQTKPKKHGVYSIELTALNGDYSCCLEVLSEEKICDSVPKITDEQILNNLRELNIEFSDSFSEDLEIDLLVGSNVLGRILMKKCCELDSGLSVVETKLGNTVIGMQDDVCHIDRNVMTTLSMYVRNFKLTDLWSLESLGISNPTLEESKQNSYEDALDDFQQKLTILPNGRYELQLPWKHDPVNLPDKGLTWARHEKVIKMAESNGFLREYQKVFEDWENLGIIEIVPEEEVKAVKCHYLAHRPVIKLQK
;
A
#
# COMPACT_ATOMS: atom_id res chain seq x y z
N MET A 1 11.85 -26.30 -51.06
CA MET A 1 12.11 -26.63 -49.64
C MET A 1 12.84 -25.46 -48.99
N CYS A 2 12.11 -24.58 -48.29
CA CYS A 2 12.51 -23.94 -47.02
C CYS A 2 11.42 -22.95 -46.59
N SER A 3 11.04 -23.03 -45.32
CA SER A 3 10.03 -22.22 -44.64
C SER A 3 10.42 -20.76 -44.46
N LYS A 4 9.42 -19.88 -44.32
CA LYS A 4 9.30 -18.79 -43.31
C LYS A 4 7.93 -18.12 -43.49
N LYS A 5 6.93 -18.59 -42.72
CA LYS A 5 6.42 -17.99 -41.47
C LYS A 5 5.90 -16.56 -41.65
N LEU A 6 4.57 -16.50 -41.77
CA LEU A 6 3.73 -15.33 -41.58
C LEU A 6 3.71 -15.03 -40.07
N ASP A 7 4.29 -13.92 -39.63
CA ASP A 7 4.20 -13.48 -38.24
C ASP A 7 2.78 -13.00 -37.95
N LYS A 8 2.00 -13.89 -37.33
CA LYS A 8 0.79 -13.50 -36.59
C LYS A 8 1.26 -12.75 -35.35
N HIS A 9 0.96 -11.45 -35.30
CA HIS A 9 0.95 -10.69 -34.06
C HIS A 9 -0.02 -11.38 -33.07
N LEU A 10 0.53 -12.21 -32.19
CA LEU A 10 -0.13 -12.58 -30.95
C LEU A 10 -0.18 -11.33 -30.09
N SER A 11 -1.34 -10.67 -30.10
CA SER A 11 -1.79 -9.83 -29.01
C SER A 11 -1.77 -10.69 -27.75
N VAL A 12 -0.72 -10.55 -26.95
CA VAL A 12 -0.73 -11.00 -25.56
C VAL A 12 -1.73 -10.09 -24.86
N LYS A 13 -2.99 -10.55 -24.80
CA LYS A 13 -3.94 -10.05 -23.81
C LYS A 13 -3.33 -10.37 -22.46
N ASN A 14 -2.70 -9.38 -21.84
CA ASN A 14 -2.46 -9.40 -20.40
C ASN A 14 -3.84 -9.39 -19.74
N SER A 15 -4.42 -10.58 -19.56
CA SER A 15 -5.41 -10.80 -18.52
C SER A 15 -4.79 -10.29 -17.22
N PRO A 16 -5.44 -9.40 -16.46
CA PRO A 16 -5.01 -9.18 -15.10
C PRO A 16 -5.12 -10.54 -14.43
N SER A 17 -3.96 -11.15 -14.14
CA SER A 17 -3.89 -12.30 -13.27
C SER A 17 -4.48 -11.83 -11.95
N THR A 18 -5.74 -12.21 -11.69
CA THR A 18 -6.30 -12.23 -10.36
C THR A 18 -5.36 -13.06 -9.52
N ILE A 19 -4.44 -12.40 -8.84
CA ILE A 19 -3.69 -12.96 -7.73
C ILE A 19 -4.73 -13.17 -6.63
N SER A 20 -5.46 -14.28 -6.73
CA SER A 20 -6.31 -14.81 -5.68
C SER A 20 -5.37 -15.30 -4.58
N LEU A 21 -4.82 -14.38 -3.79
CA LEU A 21 -4.29 -14.72 -2.48
C LEU A 21 -5.52 -15.04 -1.63
N SER A 22 -5.75 -16.34 -1.46
CA SER A 22 -6.75 -16.90 -0.57
C SER A 22 -6.78 -16.15 0.76
N ASN A 23 -7.92 -15.53 1.10
CA ASN A 23 -8.16 -14.83 2.37
C ASN A 23 -8.34 -15.81 3.53
N GLN A 24 -7.40 -16.74 3.71
CA GLN A 24 -7.33 -17.59 4.89
C GLN A 24 -6.40 -16.92 5.89
N CYS A 25 -6.95 -16.63 7.07
CA CYS A 25 -6.19 -16.16 8.22
C CYS A 25 -5.11 -17.19 8.56
N SER A 26 -3.90 -16.72 8.83
CA SER A 26 -2.67 -17.50 8.84
C SER A 26 -1.82 -17.26 10.09
N ARG A 27 -2.52 -17.23 11.23
CA ARG A 27 -2.23 -18.05 12.41
C ARG A 27 -3.49 -18.85 12.70
N ASP A 28 -3.40 -19.96 13.42
CA ASP A 28 -4.56 -20.73 13.90
C ASP A 28 -5.41 -19.85 14.83
N ARG A 29 -6.17 -18.89 14.29
CA ARG A 29 -7.13 -18.03 14.99
C ARG A 29 -7.87 -17.25 13.93
N THR A 30 -9.10 -17.64 13.66
CA THR A 30 -9.96 -16.87 12.76
C THR A 30 -10.52 -15.67 13.50
N VAL A 31 -10.34 -14.47 12.94
CA VAL A 31 -10.96 -13.24 13.46
C VAL A 31 -12.21 -12.93 12.66
N TYR A 32 -13.33 -12.77 13.37
CA TYR A 32 -14.61 -12.39 12.78
C TYR A 32 -14.92 -10.93 13.05
N LEU A 33 -15.35 -10.25 11.99
CA LEU A 33 -15.83 -8.87 12.04
C LEU A 33 -17.36 -8.84 12.08
N GLN A 34 -17.93 -7.78 12.64
CA GLN A 34 -19.37 -7.60 12.73
C GLN A 34 -19.99 -7.46 11.34
N THR A 35 -20.50 -8.57 10.84
CA THR A 35 -21.14 -8.69 9.54
C THR A 35 -22.53 -9.30 9.73
N LEU A 36 -23.47 -8.86 8.89
CA LEU A 36 -24.82 -9.42 8.84
C LEU A 36 -25.42 -9.28 7.44
N CYS A 37 -26.43 -10.07 7.14
CA CYS A 37 -27.26 -9.90 5.95
C CYS A 37 -28.51 -9.07 6.25
N VAL A 38 -28.86 -8.15 5.34
CA VAL A 38 -30.06 -7.30 5.39
C VAL A 38 -30.69 -7.17 4.01
N ILE A 39 -31.91 -6.63 3.94
CA ILE A 39 -32.51 -6.20 2.66
C ILE A 39 -32.22 -4.72 2.45
N ALA A 40 -31.54 -4.38 1.35
CA ALA A 40 -31.36 -3.01 0.91
C ALA A 40 -32.45 -2.65 -0.11
N ARG A 41 -33.09 -1.50 0.08
CA ARG A 41 -34.15 -0.99 -0.79
C ARG A 41 -33.80 0.38 -1.35
N GLY A 42 -34.19 0.60 -2.60
CA GLY A 42 -34.09 1.89 -3.24
C GLY A 42 -34.80 1.92 -4.58
N ARG A 43 -35.54 3.01 -4.84
CA ARG A 43 -36.29 3.25 -6.09
C ARG A 43 -37.19 2.08 -6.53
N GLY A 44 -37.85 1.44 -5.56
CA GLY A 44 -38.77 0.32 -5.81
C GLY A 44 -38.09 -1.01 -6.12
N ARG A 45 -36.76 -1.09 -6.00
CA ARG A 45 -36.00 -2.35 -6.07
C ARG A 45 -35.49 -2.72 -4.69
N GLU A 46 -35.31 -4.01 -4.48
CA GLU A 46 -34.71 -4.54 -3.26
C GLU A 46 -33.71 -5.64 -3.58
N ARG A 47 -32.72 -5.80 -2.69
CA ARG A 47 -31.71 -6.85 -2.79
C ARG A 47 -31.26 -7.28 -1.39
N ARG A 48 -31.12 -8.59 -1.16
CA ARG A 48 -30.40 -9.11 0.00
C ARG A 48 -28.91 -8.82 -0.17
N ILE A 49 -28.31 -8.15 0.80
CA ILE A 49 -26.91 -7.75 0.78
C ILE A 49 -26.22 -8.17 2.08
N ARG A 50 -24.90 -8.31 2.00
CA ARG A 50 -24.03 -8.45 3.17
C ARG A 50 -23.45 -7.09 3.54
N ILE A 51 -23.54 -6.72 4.81
CA ILE A 51 -23.02 -5.46 5.34
C ILE A 51 -21.98 -5.69 6.42
N ILE A 52 -21.08 -4.72 6.58
CA ILE A 52 -20.12 -4.68 7.68
C ILE A 52 -20.38 -3.46 8.56
N LEU A 53 -20.26 -3.65 9.87
CA LEU A 53 -20.33 -2.57 10.85
C LEU A 53 -18.91 -2.11 11.19
N ASP A 54 -18.64 -0.82 11.02
CA ASP A 54 -17.32 -0.25 11.28
C ASP A 54 -17.42 1.04 12.08
N SER A 55 -17.07 0.96 13.37
CA SER A 55 -17.01 2.14 14.25
C SER A 55 -15.85 3.06 13.91
N ALA A 56 -14.81 2.59 13.21
CA ALA A 56 -13.66 3.38 12.82
C ALA A 56 -13.94 4.26 11.59
N SER A 57 -14.99 3.97 10.83
CA SER A 57 -15.47 4.84 9.76
C SER A 57 -16.43 5.89 10.29
N GLN A 58 -16.21 7.16 9.95
CA GLN A 58 -17.13 8.24 10.33
C GLN A 58 -18.45 8.17 9.55
N TYR A 59 -18.40 7.76 8.28
CA TYR A 59 -19.53 7.72 7.35
C TYR A 59 -19.78 6.32 6.81
N SER A 60 -20.99 6.10 6.32
CA SER A 60 -21.37 4.85 5.66
C SER A 60 -21.05 4.90 4.17
N HIS A 61 -20.68 3.76 3.59
CA HIS A 61 -20.27 3.63 2.19
C HIS A 61 -21.04 2.51 1.51
N VAL A 62 -21.31 2.66 0.21
CA VAL A 62 -22.01 1.67 -0.61
C VAL A 62 -21.24 1.35 -1.88
N SER A 63 -21.26 0.07 -2.28
CA SER A 63 -20.63 -0.39 -3.52
C SER A 63 -21.32 0.19 -4.76
N GLU A 64 -20.54 0.57 -5.76
CA GLU A 64 -21.06 0.97 -7.08
C GLU A 64 -21.89 -0.15 -7.73
N ARG A 65 -21.54 -1.41 -7.42
CA ARG A 65 -22.31 -2.60 -7.80
C ARG A 65 -23.74 -2.56 -7.27
N LEU A 66 -23.93 -2.27 -5.99
CA LEU A 66 -25.27 -2.17 -5.39
C LEU A 66 -26.04 -0.96 -5.92
N ILE A 67 -25.36 0.18 -6.09
CA ILE A 67 -25.94 1.40 -6.69
C ILE A 67 -26.54 1.08 -8.06
N ALA A 68 -25.77 0.41 -8.93
CA ALA A 68 -26.21 0.03 -10.27
C ALA A 68 -27.40 -0.93 -10.23
N HIS A 69 -27.38 -1.90 -9.31
CA HIS A 69 -28.44 -2.90 -9.17
C HIS A 69 -29.78 -2.26 -8.75
N LEU A 70 -29.75 -1.42 -7.70
CA LEU A 70 -30.92 -0.70 -7.21
C LEU A 70 -31.32 0.47 -8.12
N GLY A 71 -30.46 0.85 -9.08
CA GLY A 71 -30.70 1.95 -10.02
C GLY A 71 -30.73 3.32 -9.34
N LEU A 72 -29.97 3.50 -8.25
CA LEU A 72 -29.98 4.72 -7.45
C LEU A 72 -29.41 5.91 -8.25
N ILE A 73 -29.88 7.12 -7.89
CA ILE A 73 -29.38 8.38 -8.45
C ILE A 73 -28.80 9.18 -7.28
N PRO A 74 -27.59 9.76 -7.42
CA PRO A 74 -27.02 10.55 -6.35
C PRO A 74 -27.82 11.84 -6.15
N HIS A 75 -28.08 12.18 -4.89
CA HIS A 75 -28.75 13.45 -4.53
C HIS A 75 -27.78 14.64 -4.61
N ARG A 76 -26.50 14.38 -4.32
CA ARG A 76 -25.40 15.34 -4.39
C ARG A 76 -24.08 14.62 -4.60
N TYR A 77 -23.02 15.41 -4.78
CA TYR A 77 -21.66 14.93 -4.80
C TYR A 77 -20.83 15.65 -3.74
N GLU A 78 -19.94 14.92 -3.09
CA GLU A 78 -19.03 15.44 -2.07
C GLU A 78 -17.59 15.08 -2.42
N ASN A 79 -16.65 15.98 -2.13
CA ASN A 79 -15.23 15.67 -2.22
C ASN A 79 -14.75 15.19 -0.85
N VAL A 80 -14.36 13.92 -0.77
CA VAL A 80 -13.95 13.26 0.47
C VAL A 80 -12.44 13.04 0.44
N ILE A 81 -11.82 13.30 1.58
CA ILE A 81 -10.42 12.99 1.85
C ILE A 81 -10.41 11.90 2.93
N HIS A 82 -9.83 10.76 2.61
CA HIS A 82 -9.72 9.65 3.55
C HIS A 82 -8.45 9.79 4.37
N SER A 83 -8.58 9.77 5.70
CA SER A 83 -7.43 9.72 6.62
C SER A 83 -7.09 8.27 6.92
N LEU A 84 -5.84 7.90 6.67
CA LEU A 84 -5.33 6.53 6.75
C LEU A 84 -4.42 6.35 7.97
N PHE A 85 -4.10 5.09 8.29
CA PHE A 85 -3.08 4.76 9.29
C PHE A 85 -1.76 5.49 9.03
N GLY A 86 -1.13 6.00 10.09
CA GLY A 86 0.05 6.85 10.00
C GLY A 86 -0.26 8.32 9.66
N GLY A 87 -1.53 8.74 9.66
CA GLY A 87 -1.93 10.13 9.43
C GLY A 87 -1.87 10.56 7.96
N THR A 88 -1.63 9.62 7.04
CA THR A 88 -1.59 9.93 5.61
C THR A 88 -3.00 10.20 5.09
N GLN A 89 -3.14 11.18 4.20
CA GLN A 89 -4.42 11.52 3.58
C GLN A 89 -4.41 11.15 2.09
N THR A 90 -5.56 10.73 1.56
CA THR A 90 -5.74 10.58 0.11
C THR A 90 -5.88 11.94 -0.56
N LYS A 91 -5.70 11.99 -1.89
CA LYS A 91 -6.18 13.13 -2.66
C LYS A 91 -7.71 13.22 -2.53
N PRO A 92 -8.31 14.43 -2.60
CA PRO A 92 -9.76 14.57 -2.65
C PRO A 92 -10.35 13.73 -3.77
N LYS A 93 -11.27 12.82 -3.43
CA LYS A 93 -12.01 11.99 -4.38
C LYS A 93 -13.47 12.43 -4.36
N LYS A 94 -14.11 12.50 -5.54
CA LYS A 94 -15.52 12.87 -5.65
C LYS A 94 -16.38 11.62 -5.45
N HIS A 95 -17.28 11.66 -4.48
CA HIS A 95 -18.24 10.59 -4.18
C HIS A 95 -19.66 11.07 -4.44
N GLY A 96 -20.51 10.20 -4.98
CA GLY A 96 -21.95 10.43 -5.00
C GLY A 96 -22.56 10.09 -3.64
N VAL A 97 -23.52 10.89 -3.20
CA VAL A 97 -24.29 10.63 -1.97
C VAL A 97 -25.66 10.07 -2.35
N TYR A 98 -26.01 8.93 -1.77
CA TYR A 98 -27.24 8.20 -2.07
C TYR A 98 -28.04 7.94 -0.79
N SER A 99 -29.36 7.83 -0.90
CA SER A 99 -30.21 7.33 0.17
C SER A 99 -30.57 5.87 -0.07
N ILE A 100 -30.37 5.04 0.95
CA ILE A 100 -30.73 3.62 0.96
C ILE A 100 -31.52 3.33 2.23
N GLU A 101 -32.55 2.49 2.11
CA GLU A 101 -33.24 1.91 3.26
C GLU A 101 -32.70 0.49 3.51
N LEU A 102 -32.29 0.22 4.75
CA LEU A 102 -31.93 -1.12 5.22
C LEU A 102 -33.05 -1.67 6.08
N THR A 103 -33.42 -2.91 5.82
CA THR A 103 -34.44 -3.63 6.56
C THR A 103 -33.88 -4.93 7.10
N ALA A 104 -34.14 -5.20 8.37
CA ALA A 104 -33.84 -6.47 9.02
C ALA A 104 -34.54 -7.62 8.26
N LEU A 105 -33.94 -8.81 8.25
CA LEU A 105 -34.51 -9.95 7.48
C LEU A 105 -35.87 -10.42 8.02
N ASN A 106 -36.14 -10.22 9.31
CA ASN A 106 -37.44 -10.48 9.92
C ASN A 106 -38.48 -9.39 9.61
N GLY A 107 -38.07 -8.25 9.06
CA GLY A 107 -38.95 -7.12 8.74
C GLY A 107 -39.28 -6.20 9.92
N ASP A 108 -38.83 -6.49 11.13
CA ASP A 108 -39.24 -5.78 12.36
C ASP A 108 -38.63 -4.38 12.50
N TYR A 109 -37.58 -4.10 11.74
CA TYR A 109 -36.89 -2.83 11.77
C TYR A 109 -36.40 -2.42 10.39
N SER A 110 -36.57 -1.14 10.08
CA SER A 110 -35.95 -0.51 8.91
C SER A 110 -35.36 0.85 9.28
N CYS A 111 -34.28 1.23 8.60
CA CYS A 111 -33.70 2.56 8.72
C CYS A 111 -33.19 3.08 7.37
N CYS A 112 -33.45 4.36 7.11
CA CYS A 112 -32.86 5.07 5.98
C CYS A 112 -31.53 5.68 6.40
N LEU A 113 -30.52 5.58 5.54
CA LEU A 113 -29.23 6.21 5.74
C LEU A 113 -28.70 6.83 4.44
N GLU A 114 -27.89 7.87 4.61
CA GLU A 114 -27.07 8.41 3.53
C GLU A 114 -25.75 7.65 3.45
N VAL A 115 -25.33 7.33 2.23
CA VAL A 115 -24.13 6.55 1.93
C VAL A 115 -23.32 7.19 0.81
N LEU A 116 -22.00 7.12 0.92
CA LEU A 116 -21.05 7.57 -0.09
C LEU A 116 -20.71 6.40 -1.04
N SER A 117 -20.71 6.64 -2.35
CA SER A 117 -20.30 5.61 -3.33
C SER A 117 -18.84 5.22 -3.18
N GLU A 118 -18.55 3.93 -3.19
CA GLU A 118 -17.20 3.39 -3.38
C GLU A 118 -17.21 2.28 -4.43
N GLU A 119 -16.13 2.18 -5.20
CA GLU A 119 -15.96 1.15 -6.23
C GLU A 119 -16.11 -0.26 -5.62
N LYS A 120 -15.44 -0.47 -4.48
CA LYS A 120 -15.48 -1.69 -3.67
C LYS A 120 -15.36 -1.30 -2.20
N ILE A 121 -16.14 -1.94 -1.32
CA ILE A 121 -16.09 -1.66 0.13
C ILE A 121 -14.82 -2.23 0.76
N CYS A 122 -14.62 -3.54 0.61
CA CYS A 122 -13.44 -4.24 1.09
C CYS A 122 -13.28 -5.57 0.34
N ASP A 123 -12.12 -6.21 0.52
CA ASP A 123 -11.91 -7.59 0.08
C ASP A 123 -12.70 -8.59 0.92
N SER A 124 -12.60 -9.88 0.61
CA SER A 124 -13.40 -10.92 1.23
C SER A 124 -13.22 -10.95 2.75
N VAL A 125 -14.31 -10.71 3.48
CA VAL A 125 -14.41 -10.85 4.93
C VAL A 125 -14.77 -12.30 5.28
N PRO A 126 -14.04 -12.98 6.18
CA PRO A 126 -14.37 -14.34 6.60
C PRO A 126 -15.82 -14.47 7.07
N LYS A 127 -16.42 -15.62 6.81
CA LYS A 127 -17.73 -16.01 7.35
C LYS A 127 -17.54 -17.11 8.38
N ILE A 128 -18.46 -17.19 9.33
CA ILE A 128 -18.49 -18.30 10.28
C ILE A 128 -19.00 -19.53 9.54
N THR A 129 -18.08 -20.44 9.24
CA THR A 129 -18.38 -21.76 8.65
C THR A 129 -18.18 -22.91 9.65
N ASP A 130 -17.72 -22.60 10.86
CA ASP A 130 -17.51 -23.58 11.92
C ASP A 130 -18.87 -24.05 12.48
N GLU A 131 -19.20 -25.32 12.24
CA GLU A 131 -20.44 -25.93 12.69
C GLU A 131 -20.60 -25.95 14.22
N GLN A 132 -19.50 -26.00 14.99
CA GLN A 132 -19.60 -25.93 16.46
C GLN A 132 -20.10 -24.56 16.90
N ILE A 133 -19.56 -23.49 16.32
CA ILE A 133 -20.02 -22.12 16.60
C ILE A 133 -21.47 -21.96 16.15
N LEU A 134 -21.81 -22.43 14.94
CA LEU A 134 -23.19 -22.35 14.43
C LEU A 134 -24.19 -23.12 15.30
N ASN A 135 -23.80 -24.28 15.83
CA ASN A 135 -24.65 -25.05 16.75
C ASN A 135 -24.80 -24.35 18.10
N ASN A 136 -23.72 -23.78 18.68
CA ASN A 136 -23.81 -23.00 19.91
C ASN A 136 -24.77 -21.81 19.77
N LEU A 137 -24.73 -21.11 18.63
CA LEU A 137 -25.67 -20.03 18.34
C LEU A 137 -27.13 -20.53 18.27
N ARG A 138 -27.38 -21.70 17.66
CA ARG A 138 -28.71 -22.32 17.60
C ARG A 138 -29.21 -22.72 18.99
N GLU A 139 -28.36 -23.30 19.83
CA GLU A 139 -28.71 -23.68 21.21
C GLU A 139 -29.10 -22.46 22.07
N LEU A 140 -28.47 -21.32 21.81
CA LEU A 140 -28.79 -20.05 22.46
C LEU A 140 -29.99 -19.31 21.83
N ASN A 141 -30.66 -19.90 20.83
CA ASN A 141 -31.72 -19.27 20.03
C ASN A 141 -31.29 -17.94 19.39
N ILE A 142 -30.03 -17.85 18.95
CA ILE A 142 -29.46 -16.68 18.29
C ILE A 142 -29.51 -16.90 16.78
N GLU A 143 -30.36 -16.15 16.09
CA GLU A 143 -30.38 -16.12 14.63
C GLU A 143 -29.18 -15.32 14.10
N PHE A 144 -28.34 -15.96 13.29
CA PHE A 144 -27.17 -15.37 12.64
C PHE A 144 -27.31 -15.41 11.12
N SER A 145 -27.46 -14.24 10.51
CA SER A 145 -27.87 -14.10 9.11
C SER A 145 -26.74 -14.24 8.09
N ASP A 146 -25.48 -14.11 8.52
CA ASP A 146 -24.28 -14.21 7.68
C ASP A 146 -23.65 -15.63 7.69
N SER A 147 -24.51 -16.65 7.83
CA SER A 147 -24.17 -18.08 7.77
C SER A 147 -24.53 -18.74 6.42
N PHE A 148 -25.34 -18.09 5.58
CA PHE A 148 -25.97 -18.72 4.40
C PHE A 148 -25.17 -18.59 3.08
N SER A 149 -25.44 -19.54 2.20
CA SER A 149 -24.65 -20.12 1.10
C SER A 149 -24.30 -19.25 -0.11
N GLU A 150 -24.59 -17.96 -0.10
CA GLU A 150 -24.20 -17.06 -1.20
C GLU A 150 -22.93 -16.33 -0.79
N ASP A 151 -21.84 -16.48 -1.54
CA ASP A 151 -20.61 -15.68 -1.39
C ASP A 151 -20.87 -14.22 -1.78
N LEU A 152 -21.65 -13.55 -0.94
CA LEU A 152 -21.92 -12.13 -1.00
C LEU A 152 -20.69 -11.39 -0.49
N GLU A 153 -20.06 -10.66 -1.40
CA GLU A 153 -19.14 -9.57 -1.05
C GLU A 153 -19.87 -8.52 -0.20
N ILE A 154 -19.11 -7.74 0.56
CA ILE A 154 -19.66 -6.62 1.33
C ILE A 154 -20.09 -5.52 0.36
N ASP A 155 -21.40 -5.23 0.35
CA ASP A 155 -21.96 -4.18 -0.49
C ASP A 155 -22.09 -2.84 0.24
N LEU A 156 -22.13 -2.84 1.57
CA LEU A 156 -22.33 -1.63 2.35
C LEU A 156 -21.58 -1.70 3.69
N LEU A 157 -20.86 -0.62 3.99
CA LEU A 157 -20.25 -0.35 5.28
C LEU A 157 -21.13 0.62 6.07
N VAL A 158 -21.44 0.28 7.30
CA VAL A 158 -22.17 1.15 8.24
C VAL A 158 -21.16 1.84 9.15
N GLY A 159 -21.00 3.15 8.98
CA GLY A 159 -20.13 3.97 9.79
C GLY A 159 -20.78 4.43 11.10
N SER A 160 -19.98 5.09 11.93
CA SER A 160 -20.37 5.65 13.24
C SER A 160 -21.53 6.65 13.18
N ASN A 161 -21.74 7.34 12.05
CA ASN A 161 -22.89 8.22 11.82
C ASN A 161 -24.25 7.51 11.94
N VAL A 162 -24.30 6.19 11.71
CA VAL A 162 -25.52 5.37 11.80
C VAL A 162 -25.41 4.33 12.92
N LEU A 163 -24.20 3.80 13.14
CA LEU A 163 -23.95 2.66 14.03
C LEU A 163 -24.54 2.84 15.43
N GLY A 164 -24.38 4.04 16.02
CA GLY A 164 -24.90 4.35 17.36
C GLY A 164 -26.44 4.27 17.49
N ARG A 165 -27.19 4.28 16.37
CA ARG A 165 -28.65 4.15 16.37
C ARG A 165 -29.12 2.71 16.26
N ILE A 166 -28.29 1.81 15.70
CA ILE A 166 -28.63 0.42 15.42
C ILE A 166 -28.06 -0.56 16.46
N LEU A 167 -26.93 -0.24 17.09
CA LEU A 167 -26.36 -1.09 18.15
C LEU A 167 -27.28 -1.14 19.37
N MET A 168 -27.46 -2.33 19.93
CA MET A 168 -28.17 -2.53 21.19
C MET A 168 -27.18 -2.75 22.36
N LYS A 169 -27.70 -2.69 23.59
CA LYS A 169 -26.89 -2.88 24.81
C LYS A 169 -26.53 -4.33 25.10
N LYS A 170 -27.18 -5.29 24.44
CA LYS A 170 -27.01 -6.71 24.72
C LYS A 170 -25.80 -7.25 23.96
N CYS A 171 -24.86 -7.81 24.71
CA CYS A 171 -23.72 -8.56 24.22
C CYS A 171 -23.62 -9.85 25.02
N CYS A 172 -23.30 -10.96 24.35
CA CYS A 172 -23.13 -12.28 24.98
C CYS A 172 -21.81 -12.89 24.52
N GLU A 173 -20.94 -13.21 25.46
CA GLU A 173 -19.69 -13.94 25.20
C GLU A 173 -19.99 -15.44 25.03
N LEU A 174 -19.33 -16.06 24.06
CA LEU A 174 -19.39 -17.48 23.76
C LEU A 174 -18.13 -18.16 24.29
N ASP A 175 -18.23 -19.45 24.62
CA ASP A 175 -17.10 -20.26 25.09
C ASP A 175 -15.93 -20.36 24.07
N SER A 176 -16.17 -19.96 22.82
CA SER A 176 -15.17 -19.92 21.74
C SER A 176 -14.28 -18.66 21.75
N GLY A 177 -14.46 -17.76 22.71
CA GLY A 177 -13.80 -16.44 22.75
C GLY A 177 -14.48 -15.38 21.86
N LEU A 178 -15.53 -15.76 21.14
CA LEU A 178 -16.34 -14.87 20.31
C LEU A 178 -17.43 -14.19 21.12
N SER A 179 -17.87 -13.01 20.66
CA SER A 179 -18.97 -12.27 21.26
C SER A 179 -20.09 -12.03 20.26
N VAL A 180 -21.32 -12.31 20.66
CA VAL A 180 -22.53 -11.95 19.93
C VAL A 180 -22.94 -10.54 20.34
N VAL A 181 -23.12 -9.66 19.37
CA VAL A 181 -23.60 -8.29 19.57
C VAL A 181 -24.93 -8.12 18.86
N GLU A 182 -25.97 -7.76 19.64
CA GLU A 182 -27.31 -7.54 19.13
C GLU A 182 -27.42 -6.14 18.48
N THR A 183 -28.08 -6.09 17.33
CA THR A 183 -28.42 -4.84 16.65
C THR A 183 -29.88 -4.86 16.21
N LYS A 184 -30.45 -3.70 15.94
CA LYS A 184 -31.81 -3.58 15.37
C LYS A 184 -31.97 -4.26 14.01
N LEU A 185 -30.87 -4.51 13.29
CA LEU A 185 -30.90 -5.18 11.98
C LEU A 185 -30.67 -6.71 12.07
N GLY A 186 -30.31 -7.22 13.24
CA GLY A 186 -29.96 -8.62 13.47
C GLY A 186 -28.72 -8.78 14.35
N ASN A 187 -28.42 -10.03 14.74
CA ASN A 187 -27.24 -10.34 15.54
C ASN A 187 -25.98 -10.37 14.67
N THR A 188 -24.88 -9.90 15.24
CA THR A 188 -23.53 -9.99 14.67
C THR A 188 -22.62 -10.78 15.60
N VAL A 189 -21.54 -11.34 15.07
CA VAL A 189 -20.49 -11.99 15.84
C VAL A 189 -19.18 -11.25 15.62
N ILE A 190 -18.43 -11.02 16.68
CA ILE A 190 -17.11 -10.36 16.64
C ILE A 190 -16.16 -11.09 17.58
N GLY A 191 -14.89 -11.14 17.21
CA GLY A 191 -13.84 -11.62 18.09
C GLY A 191 -12.88 -12.55 17.37
N MET A 192 -11.93 -13.04 18.15
CA MET A 192 -10.96 -14.03 17.71
C MET A 192 -11.39 -15.38 18.26
N GLN A 193 -11.49 -16.38 17.41
CA GLN A 193 -11.76 -17.75 17.82
C GLN A 193 -10.53 -18.31 18.53
N ASP A 194 -10.73 -18.91 19.70
CA ASP A 194 -9.69 -19.64 20.42
C ASP A 194 -9.41 -21.00 19.76
N ASP A 195 -8.22 -21.19 19.16
CA ASP A 195 -7.88 -22.44 18.46
C ASP A 195 -7.19 -23.50 19.34
N VAL A 196 -7.43 -24.76 18.95
CA VAL A 196 -6.96 -26.02 19.56
C VAL A 196 -5.67 -26.58 18.90
N CYS A 197 -5.14 -26.00 17.83
CA CYS A 197 -3.98 -26.58 17.11
C CYS A 197 -2.99 -25.49 16.68
N HIS A 198 -1.68 -25.74 16.78
CA HIS A 198 -0.61 -24.83 16.35
C HIS A 198 0.02 -25.30 15.03
N ILE A 199 -0.13 -24.55 13.94
CA ILE A 199 0.62 -24.69 12.69
C ILE A 199 1.28 -23.35 12.37
N ASP A 200 2.59 -23.27 12.58
CA ASP A 200 3.40 -22.10 12.23
C ASP A 200 3.41 -21.85 10.71
N ARG A 201 2.81 -20.73 10.27
CA ARG A 201 2.98 -20.18 8.91
C ARG A 201 3.42 -18.72 8.97
N ASN A 202 4.33 -18.33 8.07
CA ASN A 202 5.10 -17.08 8.13
C ASN A 202 4.47 -15.86 7.43
N VAL A 203 3.26 -15.94 6.87
CA VAL A 203 2.65 -14.84 6.10
C VAL A 203 1.27 -14.56 6.67
N MET A 204 0.95 -13.31 7.03
CA MET A 204 -0.35 -12.88 7.60
C MET A 204 -1.02 -11.81 6.73
N THR A 205 -2.23 -12.09 6.27
CA THR A 205 -3.09 -11.10 5.58
C THR A 205 -4.02 -10.46 6.61
N THR A 206 -3.91 -9.14 6.82
CA THR A 206 -4.79 -8.40 7.73
C THR A 206 -5.79 -7.57 6.92
N LEU A 207 -7.08 -7.68 7.27
CA LEU A 207 -8.10 -6.78 6.73
C LEU A 207 -8.03 -5.46 7.49
N SER A 208 -7.19 -4.55 7.01
CA SER A 208 -7.32 -3.13 7.31
C SER A 208 -8.32 -2.57 6.31
N MET A 209 -9.41 -1.93 6.76
CA MET A 209 -10.32 -1.20 5.87
C MET A 209 -9.58 0.02 5.34
N TYR A 210 -8.78 -0.24 4.30
CA TYR A 210 -7.81 0.65 3.72
C TYR A 210 -8.31 1.02 2.34
N VAL A 211 -8.95 2.19 2.21
CA VAL A 211 -9.33 2.69 0.90
C VAL A 211 -8.10 3.32 0.25
N ARG A 212 -7.33 2.50 -0.46
CA ARG A 212 -6.34 3.01 -1.40
C ARG A 212 -6.37 2.19 -2.67
N ASN A 213 -6.89 2.82 -3.72
CA ASN A 213 -6.61 2.38 -5.08
C ASN A 213 -5.12 2.68 -5.34
N PHE A 214 -4.24 1.74 -4.99
CA PHE A 214 -2.84 1.83 -5.39
C PHE A 214 -2.77 1.61 -6.90
N LYS A 215 -2.21 2.57 -7.64
CA LYS A 215 -1.72 2.24 -8.98
C LYS A 215 -0.49 1.36 -8.79
N LEU A 216 -0.31 0.34 -9.63
CA LEU A 216 0.88 -0.51 -9.61
C LEU A 216 2.18 0.31 -9.65
N THR A 217 2.15 1.47 -10.30
CA THR A 217 3.26 2.44 -10.35
C THR A 217 3.62 3.02 -8.99
N ASP A 218 2.66 3.17 -8.08
CA ASP A 218 2.88 3.76 -6.76
C ASP A 218 3.68 2.80 -5.87
N LEU A 219 3.49 1.48 -6.04
CA LEU A 219 4.26 0.44 -5.35
C LEU A 219 5.76 0.49 -5.69
N TRP A 220 6.13 1.06 -6.84
CA TRP A 220 7.50 1.21 -7.30
C TRP A 220 7.98 2.66 -7.26
N SER A 221 7.20 3.58 -6.68
CA SER A 221 7.62 4.97 -6.54
C SER A 221 8.77 5.06 -5.53
N LEU A 222 9.80 5.84 -5.86
CA LEU A 222 10.93 6.11 -4.96
C LEU A 222 10.45 6.67 -3.60
N GLU A 223 9.37 7.44 -3.62
CA GLU A 223 8.70 7.97 -2.43
C GLU A 223 8.11 6.86 -1.54
N SER A 224 7.45 5.85 -2.13
CA SER A 224 6.95 4.68 -1.38
C SER A 224 8.08 3.77 -0.87
N LEU A 225 9.26 3.83 -1.50
CA LEU A 225 10.48 3.15 -1.03
C LEU A 225 11.23 3.96 0.05
N GLY A 226 10.70 5.11 0.50
CA GLY A 226 11.33 5.96 1.49
C GLY A 226 12.54 6.73 0.98
N ILE A 227 12.73 6.79 -0.35
CA ILE A 227 13.78 7.56 -1.03
C ILE A 227 13.16 8.88 -1.48
N SER A 228 12.95 9.78 -0.53
CA SER A 228 12.52 11.16 -0.78
C SER A 228 13.73 12.09 -0.74
N ASN A 229 13.94 12.87 -1.80
CA ASN A 229 15.01 13.87 -1.86
C ASN A 229 14.49 15.18 -1.23
N PRO A 230 14.97 15.59 -0.04
CA PRO A 230 14.35 16.65 0.76
C PRO A 230 14.44 18.05 0.14
N THR A 231 15.23 18.24 -0.93
CA THR A 231 15.48 19.52 -1.59
C THR A 231 14.63 19.78 -2.84
N LEU A 232 13.73 18.87 -3.24
CA LEU A 232 13.11 18.89 -4.57
C LEU A 232 11.58 18.96 -4.60
N GLU A 233 10.88 19.20 -3.50
CA GLU A 233 9.40 19.15 -3.53
C GLU A 233 8.75 20.30 -4.31
N GLU A 234 9.40 21.46 -4.45
CA GLU A 234 8.83 22.60 -5.18
C GLU A 234 9.15 22.61 -6.69
N SER A 235 10.03 21.74 -7.20
CA SER A 235 10.59 21.85 -8.56
C SER A 235 10.33 20.66 -9.50
N LYS A 236 9.57 19.64 -9.10
CA LYS A 236 9.41 18.39 -9.91
C LYS A 236 8.69 18.60 -11.24
N GLN A 237 7.68 19.48 -11.30
CA GLN A 237 6.92 19.72 -12.53
C GLN A 237 7.76 20.53 -13.54
N ASN A 238 8.41 21.60 -13.06
CA ASN A 238 9.31 22.42 -13.87
C ASN A 238 10.49 21.58 -14.38
N SER A 239 11.10 20.73 -13.54
CA SER A 239 12.24 19.89 -13.94
C SER A 239 11.92 18.85 -15.02
N TYR A 240 10.67 18.36 -15.11
CA TYR A 240 10.30 17.38 -16.14
C TYR A 240 10.02 18.07 -17.48
N GLU A 241 9.33 19.21 -17.45
CA GLU A 241 9.07 20.04 -18.63
C GLU A 241 10.40 20.59 -19.19
N ASP A 242 11.28 21.08 -18.32
CA ASP A 242 12.63 21.54 -18.70
C ASP A 242 13.47 20.40 -19.30
N ALA A 243 13.35 19.17 -18.78
CA ALA A 243 14.07 18.01 -19.31
C ALA A 243 13.52 17.54 -20.67
N LEU A 244 12.21 17.66 -20.88
CA LEU A 244 11.59 17.38 -22.18
C LEU A 244 12.00 18.43 -23.22
N ASP A 245 12.02 19.70 -22.84
CA ASP A 245 12.46 20.79 -23.70
C ASP A 245 13.95 20.65 -24.05
N ASP A 246 14.81 20.34 -23.08
CA ASP A 246 16.24 20.07 -23.30
C ASP A 246 16.45 18.86 -24.23
N PHE A 247 15.66 17.79 -24.05
CA PHE A 247 15.69 16.63 -24.94
C PHE A 247 15.29 16.98 -26.37
N GLN A 248 14.22 17.77 -26.55
CA GLN A 248 13.77 18.21 -27.88
C GLN A 248 14.80 19.11 -28.56
N GLN A 249 15.43 20.03 -27.81
CA GLN A 249 16.45 20.92 -28.34
C GLN A 249 17.74 20.18 -28.72
N LYS A 250 18.14 19.16 -27.97
CA LYS A 250 19.39 18.41 -28.19
C LYS A 250 19.25 17.21 -29.13
N LEU A 251 18.04 16.87 -29.57
CA LEU A 251 17.79 15.78 -30.50
C LEU A 251 18.02 16.23 -31.95
N THR A 252 19.00 15.64 -32.61
CA THR A 252 19.28 15.87 -34.04
C THR A 252 18.99 14.60 -34.85
N ILE A 253 18.28 14.74 -35.97
CA ILE A 253 18.06 13.64 -36.91
C ILE A 253 19.12 13.74 -38.01
N LEU A 254 19.99 12.73 -38.08
CA LEU A 254 21.04 12.64 -39.08
C LEU A 254 20.44 12.31 -40.47
N PRO A 255 21.11 12.66 -41.59
CA PRO A 255 20.61 12.41 -42.94
C PRO A 255 20.34 10.93 -43.27
N ASN A 256 20.91 10.00 -42.50
CA ASN A 256 20.68 8.56 -42.61
C ASN A 256 19.50 8.06 -41.77
N GLY A 257 18.73 8.96 -41.16
CA GLY A 257 17.55 8.64 -40.33
C GLY A 257 17.86 8.20 -38.90
N ARG A 258 19.13 8.27 -38.45
CA ARG A 258 19.49 7.99 -37.06
C ARG A 258 19.32 9.23 -36.18
N TYR A 259 18.96 8.98 -34.92
CA TYR A 259 18.88 10.02 -33.90
C TYR A 259 20.24 10.17 -33.21
N GLU A 260 20.72 11.40 -33.12
CA GLU A 260 21.84 11.80 -32.28
C GLU A 260 21.30 12.66 -31.15
N LEU A 261 21.67 12.34 -29.91
CA LEU A 261 21.22 13.05 -28.72
C LEU A 261 22.43 13.34 -27.84
N GLN A 262 22.59 14.59 -27.45
CA GLN A 262 23.61 14.97 -26.48
C GLN A 262 23.27 14.41 -25.09
N LEU A 263 24.26 13.87 -24.39
CA LEU A 263 24.06 13.31 -23.05
C LEU A 263 23.57 14.39 -22.05
N PRO A 264 22.59 14.09 -21.19
CA PRO A 264 22.01 15.04 -20.25
C PRO A 264 22.94 15.21 -19.03
N TRP A 265 24.03 15.95 -19.22
CA TRP A 265 24.95 16.30 -18.15
C TRP A 265 24.35 17.39 -17.26
N LYS A 266 24.51 17.26 -15.94
CA LYS A 266 24.20 18.36 -15.02
C LYS A 266 25.21 19.48 -15.22
N HIS A 267 24.73 20.66 -15.62
CA HIS A 267 25.58 21.82 -15.87
C HIS A 267 26.01 22.55 -14.60
N ASP A 268 25.38 22.26 -13.46
CA ASP A 268 25.81 22.75 -12.15
C ASP A 268 26.77 21.76 -11.49
N PRO A 269 28.09 22.05 -11.49
CA PRO A 269 28.99 21.41 -10.54
C PRO A 269 28.61 21.93 -9.15
N VAL A 270 27.79 21.17 -8.44
CA VAL A 270 27.61 21.35 -7.00
C VAL A 270 29.01 21.31 -6.39
N ASN A 271 29.46 22.43 -5.84
CA ASN A 271 30.65 22.43 -5.01
C ASN A 271 30.33 21.53 -3.82
N LEU A 272 30.94 20.35 -3.77
CA LEU A 272 30.83 19.42 -2.65
C LEU A 272 31.98 19.74 -1.69
N PRO A 273 31.76 20.53 -0.60
CA PRO A 273 32.82 20.83 0.35
C PRO A 273 33.05 19.59 1.22
N ASP A 274 33.89 18.67 0.77
CA ASP A 274 34.08 17.36 1.43
C ASP A 274 35.39 17.27 2.24
N LYS A 275 36.30 18.24 2.13
CA LYS A 275 37.63 18.18 2.75
C LYS A 275 37.59 17.88 4.25
N GLY A 276 36.75 18.58 5.00
CA GLY A 276 36.66 18.39 6.46
C GLY A 276 36.14 17.00 6.85
N LEU A 277 35.13 16.49 6.12
CA LEU A 277 34.56 15.16 6.36
C LEU A 277 35.53 14.05 5.95
N THR A 278 36.19 14.21 4.80
CA THR A 278 37.19 13.27 4.31
C THR A 278 38.41 13.22 5.22
N TRP A 279 38.86 14.37 5.73
CA TRP A 279 39.92 14.44 6.73
C TRP A 279 39.55 13.72 8.02
N ALA A 280 38.37 14.00 8.59
CA ALA A 280 37.90 13.32 9.80
C ALA A 280 37.77 11.80 9.62
N ARG A 281 37.42 11.32 8.42
CA ARG A 281 37.41 9.88 8.09
C ARG A 281 38.83 9.33 8.00
N HIS A 282 39.75 10.07 7.40
CA HIS A 282 41.15 9.68 7.31
C HIS A 282 41.81 9.53 8.69
N GLU A 283 41.60 10.48 9.60
CA GLU A 283 42.11 10.38 10.98
C GLU A 283 41.62 9.11 11.70
N LYS A 284 40.36 8.72 11.48
CA LYS A 284 39.82 7.47 12.05
C LYS A 284 40.50 6.24 11.47
N VAL A 285 40.78 6.23 10.17
CA VAL A 285 41.49 5.14 9.51
C VAL A 285 42.92 5.01 10.06
N ILE A 286 43.62 6.13 10.25
CA ILE A 286 44.96 6.13 10.87
C ILE A 286 44.90 5.55 12.28
N LYS A 287 44.01 6.05 13.15
CA LYS A 287 43.86 5.53 14.53
C LYS A 287 43.55 4.04 14.56
N MET A 288 42.69 3.58 13.65
CA MET A 288 42.37 2.15 13.48
C MET A 288 43.58 1.34 13.02
N ALA A 289 44.37 1.86 12.07
CA ALA A 289 45.56 1.19 11.55
C ALA A 289 46.69 1.13 12.59
N GLU A 290 46.85 2.16 13.42
CA GLU A 290 47.77 2.19 14.56
C GLU A 290 47.36 1.16 15.61
N SER A 291 46.08 1.15 16.01
CA SER A 291 45.57 0.22 17.04
C SER A 291 45.71 -1.24 16.63
N ASN A 292 45.61 -1.53 15.32
CA ASN A 292 45.72 -2.87 14.77
C ASN A 292 47.14 -3.19 14.25
N GLY A 293 48.11 -2.28 14.39
CA GLY A 293 49.53 -2.53 14.09
C GLY A 293 49.94 -2.57 12.61
N PHE A 294 49.06 -2.25 11.67
CA PHE A 294 49.34 -2.35 10.22
C PHE A 294 49.63 -1.00 9.52
N LEU A 295 49.77 0.09 10.26
CA LEU A 295 49.98 1.43 9.69
C LEU A 295 51.16 1.50 8.70
N ARG A 296 52.27 0.82 9.00
CA ARG A 296 53.47 0.82 8.14
C ARG A 296 53.23 0.13 6.81
N GLU A 297 52.55 -1.02 6.83
CA GLU A 297 52.21 -1.76 5.61
C GLU A 297 51.24 -0.95 4.75
N TYR A 298 50.31 -0.25 5.42
CA TYR A 298 49.36 0.63 4.76
C TYR A 298 50.04 1.81 4.07
N GLN A 299 50.99 2.48 4.73
CA GLN A 299 51.77 3.58 4.15
C GLN A 299 52.59 3.09 2.94
N LYS A 300 53.21 1.91 3.06
CA LYS A 300 54.02 1.31 1.99
C LYS A 300 53.25 1.14 0.68
N VAL A 301 51.95 0.84 0.73
CA VAL A 301 51.11 0.73 -0.49
C VAL A 301 51.06 2.05 -1.26
N PHE A 302 50.98 3.18 -0.56
CA PHE A 302 50.97 4.50 -1.20
C PHE A 302 52.35 4.85 -1.76
N GLU A 303 53.42 4.55 -1.03
CA GLU A 303 54.81 4.72 -1.52
C GLU A 303 55.06 3.88 -2.78
N ASP A 304 54.59 2.63 -2.81
CA ASP A 304 54.69 1.76 -3.98
C ASP A 304 53.88 2.32 -5.17
N TRP A 305 52.67 2.86 -4.93
CA TRP A 305 51.85 3.49 -5.97
C TRP A 305 52.46 4.77 -6.51
N GLU A 306 53.10 5.58 -5.65
CA GLU A 306 53.81 6.78 -6.06
C GLU A 306 55.03 6.42 -6.93
N ASN A 307 55.82 5.43 -6.49
CA ASN A 307 56.98 4.95 -7.25
C ASN A 307 56.59 4.34 -8.61
N LEU A 308 55.41 3.73 -8.72
CA LEU A 308 54.86 3.21 -9.97
C LEU A 308 54.19 4.28 -10.85
N GLY A 309 54.09 5.52 -10.37
CA GLY A 309 53.40 6.61 -11.08
C GLY A 309 51.89 6.45 -11.18
N ILE A 310 51.28 5.68 -10.27
CA ILE A 310 49.82 5.50 -10.18
C ILE A 310 49.19 6.69 -9.47
N ILE A 311 49.90 7.26 -8.49
CA ILE A 311 49.51 8.47 -7.77
C ILE A 311 50.66 9.47 -7.79
N GLU A 312 50.33 10.74 -7.59
CA GLU A 312 51.30 11.84 -7.52
C GLU A 312 50.94 12.80 -6.38
N ILE A 313 51.95 13.53 -5.89
CA ILE A 313 51.73 14.60 -4.93
C ILE A 313 51.17 15.81 -5.67
N VAL A 314 49.96 16.22 -5.27
CA VAL A 314 49.28 17.38 -5.86
C VAL A 314 50.01 18.68 -5.48
N PRO A 315 50.43 19.53 -6.44
CA PRO A 315 51.06 20.82 -6.16
C PRO A 315 50.17 21.77 -5.37
N GLU A 316 50.75 22.55 -4.44
CA GLU A 316 49.98 23.46 -3.57
C GLU A 316 49.16 24.52 -4.33
N GLU A 317 49.60 24.89 -5.52
CA GLU A 317 48.93 25.87 -6.39
C GLU A 317 47.59 25.32 -6.91
N GLU A 318 47.53 24.02 -7.24
CA GLU A 318 46.32 23.34 -7.73
C GLU A 318 45.31 23.08 -6.62
N VAL A 319 45.79 22.84 -5.39
CA VAL A 319 44.96 22.68 -4.19
C VAL A 319 44.13 23.94 -3.90
N LYS A 320 44.61 25.12 -4.28
CA LYS A 320 43.96 26.41 -4.04
C LYS A 320 43.17 26.94 -5.25
N ALA A 321 43.55 26.56 -6.47
CA ALA A 321 42.99 27.09 -7.71
C ALA A 321 41.79 26.29 -8.27
N VAL A 322 41.64 25.01 -7.91
CA VAL A 322 40.68 24.09 -8.57
C VAL A 322 39.51 23.70 -7.66
N LYS A 323 38.34 23.44 -8.26
CA LYS A 323 37.24 22.68 -7.65
C LYS A 323 37.73 21.25 -7.33
N CYS A 324 38.35 21.07 -6.17
CA CYS A 324 38.86 19.78 -5.71
C CYS A 324 37.78 19.00 -4.96
N HIS A 325 37.79 17.68 -5.15
CA HIS A 325 36.96 16.73 -4.40
C HIS A 325 37.88 15.72 -3.73
N TYR A 326 37.70 15.50 -2.43
CA TYR A 326 38.55 14.65 -1.61
C TYR A 326 37.87 13.32 -1.34
N LEU A 327 38.38 12.25 -1.96
CA LEU A 327 37.87 10.91 -1.71
C LEU A 327 38.43 10.32 -0.42
N ALA A 328 37.55 9.94 0.49
CA ALA A 328 37.93 9.10 1.62
C ALA A 328 38.25 7.69 1.11
N HIS A 329 39.39 7.15 1.55
CA HIS A 329 39.81 5.81 1.21
C HIS A 329 39.79 4.91 2.46
N ARG A 330 39.66 3.60 2.27
CA ARG A 330 39.59 2.60 3.34
C ARG A 330 40.49 1.40 3.00
N PRO A 331 41.33 0.93 3.94
CA PRO A 331 42.12 -0.29 3.72
C PRO A 331 41.21 -1.51 3.62
N VAL A 332 41.55 -2.41 2.69
CA VAL A 332 40.98 -3.76 2.62
C VAL A 332 42.06 -4.75 3.06
N ILE A 333 41.85 -5.38 4.23
CA ILE A 333 42.80 -6.31 4.82
C ILE A 333 42.47 -7.71 4.33
N LYS A 334 43.39 -8.33 3.59
CA LYS A 334 43.28 -9.75 3.22
C LYS A 334 43.94 -10.58 4.31
N LEU A 335 43.14 -11.29 5.09
CA LEU A 335 43.65 -12.30 6.01
C LEU A 335 44.14 -13.49 5.18
N GLN A 336 45.40 -13.90 5.37
CA GLN A 336 45.89 -15.16 4.83
C GLN A 336 45.08 -16.29 5.50
N LYS A 337 44.47 -17.15 4.69
CA LYS A 337 43.74 -18.33 5.15
C LYS A 337 44.68 -19.45 5.53
#